data_AF-F1A4L8-F1
#
_entry.id   AF-F1A4L8-F1
#
_cell.length_a   1.000
_cell.length_b   1.000
_cell.length_c   1.000
_cell.angle_alpha   90.00
_cell.angle_beta   90.00
_cell.angle_gamma   90.00
#
_symmetry.space_group_name_H-M   'P 1'
#
loop_
_entity.id
_entity.type
_entity.pdbx_description
1 polymer ?
#
loop_
_entity_poly.entity_id
_entity_poly.type
_entity_poly.pdbx_seq_one_letter_code
_entity_poly.pdbx_strand_id
1 'polypeptide(L)'
;MSQGTILDTFIGNEDINGTIIEKFPDQPPNIVRVILETNVNSYTKNLTIHVNRDRIYTVYSGYRNGITYKGGIKYSQVSFEIDPSRTNVLFSFWKARNFGLLERITERNYSVSSIQGNTLVISWPNRNNSQQFLNPQNRHSPSNFGLSNSLI
;
A
#
# COMPACT_ATOMS: atom_id res chain seq x y z
N MET A 1 20.25 4.94 3.21
CA MET A 1 18.78 4.78 3.15
C MET A 1 18.29 5.68 2.04
N SER A 2 17.63 5.17 1.00
CA SER A 2 16.91 6.05 0.07
C SER A 2 15.78 6.70 0.85
N GLN A 3 15.76 8.03 0.91
CA GLN A 3 14.66 8.73 1.57
C GLN A 3 13.43 8.65 0.66
N GLY A 4 12.40 7.94 1.12
CA GLY A 4 11.10 7.96 0.46
C GLY A 4 10.52 9.37 0.48
N THR A 5 9.82 9.75 -0.57
CA THR A 5 9.06 11.00 -0.60
C THR A 5 7.61 10.70 -0.26
N ILE A 6 7.03 11.39 0.72
CA ILE A 6 5.60 11.26 1.03
C ILE A 6 4.81 11.80 -0.17
N LEU A 7 4.04 10.91 -0.80
CA LEU A 7 3.15 11.20 -1.91
C LEU A 7 1.77 11.64 -1.41
N ASP A 8 1.25 10.97 -0.38
CA ASP A 8 -0.09 11.21 0.15
C ASP A 8 -0.16 10.83 1.63
N THR A 9 -1.07 11.47 2.35
CA THR A 9 -1.45 11.12 3.72
C THR A 9 -2.95 11.35 3.91
N PHE A 10 -3.69 10.34 4.34
CA PHE A 10 -5.13 10.48 4.55
C PHE A 10 -5.67 9.71 5.74
N ILE A 11 -6.68 10.28 6.39
CA ILE A 11 -7.40 9.65 7.51
C ILE A 11 -8.59 8.89 6.95
N GLY A 12 -8.81 7.67 7.43
CA GLY A 12 -9.97 6.86 7.06
C GLY A 12 -11.22 7.24 7.85
N ASN A 13 -12.23 6.40 7.83
CA ASN A 13 -13.37 6.54 8.75
C ASN A 13 -12.96 6.13 10.19
N GLU A 14 -13.65 6.74 11.17
CA GLU A 14 -13.70 6.66 12.66
C GLU A 14 -12.65 5.87 13.48
N ASP A 15 -12.00 4.84 12.95
CA ASP A 15 -11.05 3.93 13.63
C ASP A 15 -9.64 3.88 13.01
N ILE A 16 -9.37 4.64 11.94
CA ILE A 16 -8.10 4.61 11.20
C ILE A 16 -7.49 6.01 11.10
N ASN A 17 -6.47 6.27 11.92
CA ASN A 17 -5.72 7.52 11.85
C ASN A 17 -4.53 7.41 10.88
N GLY A 18 -4.70 7.89 9.64
CA GLY A 18 -3.58 8.16 8.73
C GLY A 18 -3.01 6.94 8.00
N THR A 19 -3.21 6.85 6.69
CA THR A 19 -2.41 6.01 5.78
C THR A 19 -1.37 6.91 5.14
N ILE A 20 -0.09 6.51 5.18
CA ILE A 20 1.00 7.24 4.54
C ILE A 20 1.43 6.47 3.30
N ILE A 21 1.57 7.17 2.19
CA ILE A 21 2.09 6.60 0.95
C ILE A 21 3.43 7.27 0.66
N GLU A 22 4.50 6.49 0.68
CA GLU A 22 5.85 6.93 0.34
C GLU A 22 6.25 6.32 -1.00
N LYS A 23 6.78 7.15 -1.90
CA LYS A 23 7.34 6.69 -3.17
C LYS A 23 8.84 6.57 -3.11
N PHE A 24 9.36 5.49 -3.68
CA PHE A 24 10.77 5.18 -3.80
C PHE A 24 11.08 4.95 -5.28
N PRO A 25 11.89 5.80 -5.93
CA PRO A 25 12.22 5.67 -7.34
C PRO A 25 13.24 4.55 -7.55
N ASP A 26 12.75 3.31 -7.54
CA ASP A 26 13.56 2.09 -7.60
C ASP A 26 12.98 1.04 -8.55
N GLN A 27 12.02 1.38 -9.42
CA GLN A 27 11.52 0.44 -10.43
C GLN A 27 11.88 0.93 -11.84
N PRO A 28 11.93 0.02 -12.84
CA PRO A 28 11.97 0.42 -14.24
C PRO A 28 10.81 1.36 -14.58
N PRO A 29 10.97 2.32 -15.51
CA PRO A 29 9.97 3.35 -15.77
C PRO A 29 8.56 2.84 -16.09
N ASN A 30 8.44 1.64 -16.67
CA ASN A 30 7.18 1.02 -17.04
C ASN A 30 6.53 0.18 -15.92
N ILE A 31 7.12 0.10 -14.73
CA ILE A 31 6.64 -0.73 -13.63
C ILE A 31 6.31 0.14 -12.41
N VAL A 32 5.22 -0.21 -11.75
CA VAL A 32 4.92 0.24 -10.39
C VAL A 32 4.85 -0.97 -9.49
N ARG A 33 5.54 -0.90 -8.36
CA ARG A 33 5.40 -1.87 -7.27
C ARG A 33 4.64 -1.22 -6.14
N VAL A 34 3.66 -1.91 -5.58
CA VAL A 34 2.92 -1.44 -4.41
C VAL A 34 3.12 -2.42 -3.28
N ILE A 35 3.56 -1.90 -2.14
CA ILE A 35 3.74 -2.64 -0.89
C ILE A 35 2.69 -2.12 0.08
N LEU A 36 1.81 -3.00 0.54
CA LEU A 36 0.84 -2.69 1.58
C LEU A 36 1.33 -3.25 2.91
N GLU A 37 1.72 -2.35 3.80
CA GLU A 37 2.26 -2.66 5.12
C GLU A 37 1.24 -2.36 6.23
N THR A 38 1.04 -3.31 7.15
CA THR A 38 0.19 -3.09 8.33
C THR A 38 0.59 -4.02 9.49
N ASN A 39 0.24 -3.62 10.71
CA ASN A 39 0.40 -4.45 11.90
C ASN A 39 -0.90 -5.24 12.14
N VAL A 40 -0.80 -6.57 12.25
CA VAL A 40 -1.97 -7.46 12.10
C VAL A 40 -2.59 -7.85 13.44
N ASN A 41 -3.60 -7.08 13.86
CA ASN A 41 -4.20 -7.25 15.19
C ASN A 41 -5.71 -6.91 15.26
N SER A 42 -6.33 -6.40 14.20
CA SER A 42 -7.72 -5.89 14.27
C SER A 42 -8.51 -5.95 12.95
N TYR A 43 -7.97 -5.40 11.85
CA TYR A 43 -8.65 -5.33 10.56
C TYR A 43 -7.77 -5.92 9.45
N THR A 44 -8.37 -6.65 8.51
CA THR A 44 -7.76 -6.89 7.20
C THR A 44 -7.71 -5.58 6.45
N LYS A 45 -6.58 -5.25 5.83
CA LYS A 45 -6.48 -4.14 4.87
C LYS A 45 -6.43 -4.71 3.47
N ASN A 46 -7.27 -4.15 2.60
CA ASN A 46 -7.29 -4.48 1.19
C ASN A 46 -7.08 -3.20 0.41
N LEU A 47 -6.18 -3.28 -0.56
CA LEU A 47 -6.00 -2.27 -1.58
C LEU A 47 -6.37 -2.89 -2.92
N THR A 48 -7.33 -2.28 -3.61
CA THR A 48 -7.65 -2.60 -4.99
C THR A 48 -7.08 -1.51 -5.89
N ILE A 49 -6.38 -1.91 -6.93
CA ILE A 49 -5.66 -1.04 -7.86
C ILE A 49 -6.25 -1.25 -9.24
N HIS A 50 -6.96 -0.25 -9.74
CA HIS A 50 -7.57 -0.26 -11.06
C HIS A 50 -6.61 0.42 -12.04
N VAL A 51 -5.83 -0.39 -12.77
CA VAL A 51 -4.89 0.10 -13.78
C VAL A 51 -5.64 0.49 -15.05
N ASN A 52 -6.64 -0.30 -15.43
CA ASN A 52 -7.62 0.02 -16.47
C ASN A 52 -8.90 -0.81 -16.24
N ARG A 53 -9.83 -0.79 -17.21
CA ARG A 53 -11.09 -1.55 -17.14
C ARG A 53 -10.88 -3.06 -16.97
N ASP A 54 -9.81 -3.60 -17.54
CA ASP A 54 -9.58 -5.04 -17.65
C ASP A 54 -8.55 -5.56 -16.65
N ARG A 55 -7.72 -4.67 -16.09
CA ARG A 55 -6.63 -5.00 -15.18
C ARG A 55 -6.85 -4.37 -13.81
N ILE A 56 -7.20 -5.24 -12.87
CA ILE A 56 -7.39 -4.92 -11.46
C ILE A 56 -6.49 -5.81 -10.64
N TYR A 57 -5.72 -5.22 -9.74
CA TYR A 57 -4.89 -5.94 -8.78
C TYR A 57 -5.44 -5.73 -7.38
N THR A 58 -5.35 -6.75 -6.55
CA THR A 58 -5.77 -6.64 -5.16
C THR A 58 -4.65 -7.12 -4.25
N VAL A 59 -4.25 -6.26 -3.32
CA VAL A 59 -3.26 -6.56 -2.29
C VAL A 59 -3.99 -6.67 -0.96
N TYR A 60 -3.85 -7.82 -0.32
CA TYR A 60 -4.35 -8.05 1.03
C TYR A 60 -3.17 -8.01 1.99
N SER A 61 -3.29 -7.26 3.08
CA SER A 61 -2.32 -7.30 4.17
C SER A 61 -3.04 -7.61 5.48
N GLY A 62 -2.51 -8.60 6.19
CA GLY A 62 -3.03 -9.06 7.48
C GLY A 62 -3.72 -10.42 7.51
N TYR A 63 -4.04 -11.03 6.37
CA TYR A 63 -4.64 -12.37 6.32
C TYR A 63 -4.23 -13.09 5.03
N ARG A 64 -4.01 -14.41 5.12
CA ARG A 64 -3.90 -15.30 3.95
C ARG A 64 -4.85 -16.47 4.17
N ASN A 65 -5.72 -16.75 3.21
CA ASN A 65 -6.60 -17.92 3.20
C ASN A 65 -7.52 -18.07 4.44
N GLY A 66 -8.14 -16.98 4.90
CA GLY A 66 -9.06 -17.06 6.04
C GLY A 66 -8.41 -17.07 7.43
N ILE A 67 -7.07 -17.10 7.51
CA ILE A 67 -6.33 -17.23 8.78
C ILE A 67 -5.70 -15.89 9.17
N THR A 68 -5.96 -15.47 10.40
CA THR A 68 -5.34 -14.29 11.03
C THR A 68 -3.87 -14.60 11.32
N TYR A 69 -2.94 -13.88 10.70
CA TYR A 69 -1.56 -13.91 11.16
C TYR A 69 -1.41 -12.99 12.35
N LYS A 70 -1.34 -13.55 13.57
CA LYS A 70 -1.10 -12.73 14.77
C LYS A 70 0.39 -12.43 14.90
N GLY A 71 0.73 -11.15 15.08
CA GLY A 71 2.06 -10.70 15.53
C GLY A 71 2.88 -9.95 14.46
N GLY A 72 3.35 -8.76 14.85
CA GLY A 72 4.31 -7.96 14.11
C GLY A 72 3.76 -7.21 12.89
N ILE A 73 4.63 -6.41 12.30
CA ILE A 73 4.38 -5.75 11.02
C ILE A 73 4.42 -6.80 9.92
N LYS A 74 3.41 -6.81 9.05
CA LYS A 74 3.32 -7.65 7.87
C LYS A 74 3.13 -6.78 6.64
N TYR A 75 3.55 -7.31 5.50
CA TYR A 75 3.32 -6.68 4.24
C TYR A 75 2.93 -7.70 3.17
N SER A 76 2.33 -7.20 2.10
CA SER A 76 2.16 -7.92 0.85
C SER A 76 2.40 -6.94 -0.28
N GLN A 77 2.79 -7.47 -1.44
CA GLN A 77 3.14 -6.64 -2.57
C GLN A 77 2.54 -7.15 -3.86
N VAL A 78 2.38 -6.23 -4.80
CA VAL A 78 2.10 -6.53 -6.20
C VAL A 78 2.91 -5.58 -7.08
N SER A 79 3.33 -6.09 -8.23
CA SER A 79 3.91 -5.26 -9.28
C SER A 79 3.02 -5.35 -10.51
N PHE A 80 2.88 -4.23 -11.20
CA PHE A 80 2.14 -4.17 -12.45
C PHE A 80 2.80 -3.20 -13.41
N GLU A 81 2.61 -3.48 -14.70
CA GLU A 81 3.03 -2.57 -15.76
C GLU A 81 2.06 -1.40 -15.85
N ILE A 82 2.63 -0.22 -16.10
CA ILE A 82 1.87 1.00 -16.31
C ILE A 82 1.82 1.32 -17.81
N ASP A 83 0.64 1.74 -18.26
CA ASP A 83 0.45 2.25 -19.61
C ASP A 83 0.70 3.77 -19.58
N PRO A 84 1.78 4.27 -20.19
CA PRO A 84 2.14 5.69 -20.13
C PRO A 84 1.13 6.59 -20.85
N SER A 85 0.24 6.04 -21.69
CA SER A 85 -0.84 6.80 -22.33
C SER A 85 -2.00 7.12 -21.38
N ARG A 86 -2.07 6.45 -20.22
CA ARG A 86 -3.09 6.68 -19.21
C ARG A 86 -2.74 7.86 -18.33
N THR A 87 -3.76 8.63 -17.94
CA THR A 87 -3.56 9.79 -17.06
C THR A 87 -3.41 9.38 -15.60
N ASN A 88 -4.24 8.45 -15.11
CA ASN A 88 -4.35 8.12 -13.69
C ASN A 88 -4.51 6.62 -13.45
N VAL A 89 -4.16 6.19 -12.24
CA VAL A 89 -4.48 4.89 -11.65
C VAL A 89 -5.33 5.12 -10.40
N LEU A 90 -6.42 4.37 -10.26
CA LEU A 90 -7.33 4.47 -9.11
C LEU A 90 -6.94 3.43 -8.06
N PHE A 91 -6.71 3.91 -6.83
CA PHE A 91 -6.43 3.13 -5.64
C PHE A 91 -7.66 3.19 -4.74
N SER A 92 -8.29 2.04 -4.50
CA SER A 92 -9.44 1.91 -3.62
C SER A 92 -9.03 1.17 -2.35
N PHE A 93 -9.17 1.84 -1.21
CA PHE A 93 -8.74 1.38 0.10
C PHE A 93 -9.93 0.80 0.85
N TRP A 94 -9.77 -0.41 1.37
CA TRP A 94 -10.82 -1.16 2.05
C TRP A 94 -10.32 -1.73 3.37
N LYS A 95 -11.23 -1.87 4.33
CA LYS A 95 -11.01 -2.67 5.54
C LYS A 95 -12.05 -3.77 5.65
N ALA A 96 -11.72 -4.86 6.33
CA ALA A 96 -12.70 -5.82 6.79
C ALA A 96 -12.39 -6.23 8.22
N ARG A 97 -13.42 -6.22 9.09
CA ARG A 97 -13.34 -6.80 10.44
C ARG A 97 -13.48 -8.32 10.38
N ASN A 98 -14.39 -8.78 9.53
CA ASN A 98 -14.68 -10.17 9.21
C ASN A 98 -14.72 -10.30 7.68
N PHE A 99 -14.28 -11.43 7.11
CA PHE A 99 -14.15 -11.65 5.67
C PHE A 99 -15.41 -11.38 4.81
N GLY A 100 -16.60 -11.29 5.44
CA GLY A 100 -17.87 -11.07 4.74
C GLY A 100 -18.25 -9.61 4.48
N LEU A 101 -17.60 -8.62 5.11
CA LEU A 101 -17.98 -7.21 5.00
C LEU A 101 -16.75 -6.33 4.77
N LEU A 102 -16.49 -6.01 3.49
CA LEU A 102 -15.51 -5.01 3.09
C LEU A 102 -16.15 -3.62 3.20
N GLU A 103 -15.58 -2.78 4.05
CA GLU A 103 -15.93 -1.38 4.18
C GLU A 103 -14.96 -0.54 3.38
N ARG A 104 -15.48 0.23 2.42
CA ARG A 104 -14.66 1.20 1.69
C ARG A 104 -14.23 2.31 2.63
N ILE A 105 -12.94 2.60 2.62
CA ILE A 105 -12.33 3.66 3.41
C ILE A 105 -12.24 4.93 2.57
N THR A 106 -11.58 4.83 1.43
CA THR A 106 -11.42 5.95 0.51
C THR A 106 -10.96 5.48 -0.86
N GLU A 107 -10.97 6.41 -1.80
CA GLU A 107 -10.45 6.26 -3.15
C GLU A 107 -9.47 7.40 -3.44
N ARG A 108 -8.39 7.09 -4.15
CA ARG A 108 -7.36 8.04 -4.55
C ARG A 108 -6.96 7.80 -6.00
N ASN A 109 -6.97 8.85 -6.81
CA ASN A 109 -6.41 8.81 -8.14
C ASN A 109 -4.98 9.36 -8.09
N TYR A 110 -4.02 8.59 -8.58
CA TYR A 110 -2.65 9.04 -8.74
C TYR A 110 -2.32 9.15 -10.22
N SER A 111 -1.69 10.25 -10.62
CA SER A 111 -1.27 10.39 -12.01
C SER A 111 -0.20 9.35 -12.33
N VAL A 112 -0.28 8.73 -13.50
CA VAL A 112 0.72 7.74 -13.97
C VAL A 112 2.12 8.33 -13.89
N SER A 113 2.28 9.58 -14.34
CA SER A 113 3.55 10.30 -14.30
C SER A 113 4.14 10.47 -12.90
N SER A 114 3.32 10.49 -11.84
CA SER A 114 3.78 10.68 -10.47
C SER A 114 4.28 9.40 -9.80
N ILE A 115 3.84 8.24 -10.28
CA ILE A 115 4.09 6.93 -9.66
C ILE A 115 4.91 5.98 -10.53
N GLN A 116 5.00 6.19 -11.85
CA GLN A 116 5.77 5.34 -12.76
C GLN A 116 7.23 5.20 -12.31
N GLY A 117 7.79 3.99 -12.39
CA GLY A 117 9.16 3.72 -11.95
C GLY A 117 9.38 3.79 -10.44
N ASN A 118 8.32 3.69 -9.65
CA ASN A 118 8.42 3.71 -8.19
C ASN A 118 7.90 2.43 -7.53
N THR A 119 8.50 2.10 -6.39
CA THR A 119 7.82 1.37 -5.33
C THR A 119 7.02 2.35 -4.48
N LEU A 120 5.73 2.13 -4.35
CA LEU A 120 4.85 2.83 -3.41
C LEU A 120 4.71 1.97 -2.15
N VAL A 121 5.29 2.43 -1.04
CA VAL A 121 5.05 1.83 0.27
C VAL A 121 3.86 2.53 0.90
N ILE A 122 2.82 1.75 1.16
CA ILE A 122 1.59 2.19 1.81
C ILE A 122 1.62 1.66 3.23
N SER A 123 2.05 2.51 4.17
CA SER A 123 2.06 2.20 5.59
C SER A 123 0.69 2.54 6.17
N TRP A 124 -0.07 1.48 6.46
CA TRP A 124 -1.44 1.58 6.93
C TRP A 124 -1.54 1.08 8.38
N PRO A 125 -1.77 1.96 9.37
CA PRO A 125 -1.85 1.56 10.76
C PRO A 125 -3.10 0.71 11.04
N ASN A 126 -3.03 0.00 12.16
CA ASN A 126 -4.15 -0.78 12.67
C ASN A 126 -4.97 0.04 13.70
N ARG A 127 -6.12 -0.49 14.13
CA ARG A 127 -6.99 0.21 15.09
C ARG A 127 -6.33 0.43 16.45
N ASN A 128 -5.56 -0.56 16.91
CA ASN A 128 -5.01 -0.60 18.27
C ASN A 128 -3.75 0.26 18.43
N ASN A 129 -3.12 0.66 17.32
CA ASN A 129 -1.96 1.54 17.27
C ASN A 129 -2.05 2.43 16.03
N SER A 130 -3.07 3.28 16.02
CA SER A 130 -3.41 4.11 14.86
C SER A 130 -2.32 5.11 14.50
N GLN A 131 -1.42 5.45 15.42
CA GLN A 131 -0.38 6.47 15.22
C GLN A 131 0.99 5.87 14.84
N GLN A 132 1.09 4.54 14.74
CA GLN A 132 2.36 3.81 14.61
C GLN A 132 3.28 4.40 13.53
N PHE A 133 2.75 4.60 12.33
CA PHE A 133 3.52 5.01 11.16
C PHE A 133 3.70 6.53 11.05
N LEU A 134 3.10 7.33 11.95
CA LEU A 134 3.43 8.75 12.02
C LEU A 134 4.87 8.95 12.47
N ASN A 135 5.39 8.07 13.34
CA ASN A 135 6.81 8.06 13.65
C ASN A 135 7.62 7.56 12.44
N PRO A 136 8.52 8.37 11.85
CA PRO A 136 9.34 7.97 10.71
C PRO A 136 10.18 6.70 10.94
N GLN A 137 10.58 6.43 12.18
CA GLN A 137 11.38 5.24 12.52
C GLN A 137 10.63 3.92 12.32
N ASN A 138 9.29 3.98 12.29
CA ASN A 138 8.44 2.81 12.10
C ASN A 138 8.06 2.59 10.63
N ARG A 139 8.46 3.49 9.71
CA ARG A 139 8.16 3.37 8.29
C ARG A 139 9.29 2.62 7.58
N HIS A 140 8.91 1.59 6.83
CA HIS A 140 9.87 0.77 6.12
C HIS A 140 10.04 1.24 4.67
N SER A 141 11.26 1.17 4.19
CA SER A 141 11.61 1.34 2.78
C SER A 141 11.65 -0.02 2.06
N PRO A 142 11.71 -0.05 0.71
CA PRO A 142 11.85 -1.30 -0.04
C PRO A 142 12.99 -2.21 0.45
N SER A 143 14.14 -1.64 0.83
CA SER A 143 15.27 -2.43 1.35
C SER A 143 14.96 -3.12 2.68
N ASN A 144 14.14 -2.51 3.55
CA ASN A 144 13.70 -3.14 4.80
C ASN A 144 12.84 -4.38 4.55
N PHE A 145 12.18 -4.46 3.40
CA PHE A 145 11.38 -5.60 2.99
C PHE A 145 12.20 -6.67 2.23
N GLY A 146 13.53 -6.50 2.09
CA GLY A 146 14.37 -7.38 1.27
C GLY A 146 14.20 -7.13 -0.24
N LEU A 147 13.61 -5.99 -0.60
CA LEU A 147 13.33 -5.58 -1.97
C LEU A 147 14.35 -4.53 -2.38
N SER A 148 15.64 -4.87 -2.27
CA SER A 148 16.69 -4.06 -2.89
C SER A 148 16.78 -4.40 -4.36
N ASN A 149 16.93 -3.39 -5.21
CA ASN A 149 17.29 -3.60 -6.58
C ASN A 149 18.60 -4.38 -6.71
N SER A 150 18.49 -5.55 -7.33
CA SER A 150 19.47 -6.03 -8.29
C SER A 150 19.28 -5.21 -9.58
N LEU A 151 19.84 -4.00 -9.63
CA LEU A 151 20.17 -3.32 -10.90
C LEU A 151 21.70 -3.44 -10.97
N ILE A 152 22.29 -4.28 -11.82
CA ILE A 152 22.56 -4.01 -13.26
C ILE A 152 22.81 -2.53 -13.52
#